data_AF-A0A914CI82-F1
#
_entry.id   AF-A0A914CI82-F1
#
_cell.length_a   1.000
_cell.length_b   1.000
_cell.length_c   1.000
_cell.angle_alpha   90.00
_cell.angle_beta   90.00
_cell.angle_gamma   90.00
#
_symmetry.space_group_name_H-M   'P 1'
#
loop_
_entity.id
_entity.type
_entity.pdbx_description
1 polymer ?
#
loop_
_entity_poly.entity_id
_entity_poly.type
_entity_poly.pdbx_seq_one_letter_code
_entity_poly.pdbx_strand_id
1 'polypeptide(L)'
;MEACQQDPNRFQSKFKQQDAKESSTSPTGANAFVTFHVKSEDIVKNIQGIQDKLVSIDSRFNTTLQSIKSLHVTIIIVKINEENKENANIALKDIAAMYKQFHSNMKINFKGISSFGNTSLHAEPDEESQTKLMDFY
;
A
#
# COMPACT_ATOMS: atom_id res chain seq x y z
N MET A 1 18.34 -20.46 42.81
CA MET A 1 17.61 -19.26 42.35
C MET A 1 18.66 -18.29 41.83
N GLU A 2 19.03 -18.42 40.57
CA GLU A 2 20.04 -17.56 39.94
C GLU A 2 19.33 -16.56 39.02
N ALA A 3 19.58 -15.27 39.28
CA ALA A 3 19.00 -14.16 38.54
C ALA A 3 19.70 -14.05 37.17
N CYS A 4 18.92 -14.20 36.11
CA CYS A 4 19.34 -13.93 34.74
C CYS A 4 19.40 -12.40 34.55
N GLN A 5 20.57 -11.79 34.74
CA GLN A 5 20.81 -10.39 34.37
C GLN A 5 20.88 -10.31 32.84
N GLN A 6 19.88 -9.67 32.22
CA GLN A 6 19.89 -9.35 30.80
C GLN A 6 20.75 -8.10 30.57
N ASP A 7 21.80 -8.25 29.78
CA ASP A 7 22.69 -7.18 29.32
C ASP A 7 21.94 -6.27 28.31
N PRO A 8 21.74 -4.97 28.61
CA PRO A 8 21.02 -4.04 27.75
C PRO A 8 21.76 -3.62 26.47
N ASN A 9 23.01 -4.08 26.24
CA ASN A 9 23.83 -3.67 25.09
C ASN A 9 23.89 -4.69 23.93
N ARG A 10 23.07 -5.74 23.93
CA ARG A 10 23.09 -6.76 22.86
C ARG A 10 22.57 -6.27 21.49
N PHE A 11 21.97 -5.09 21.41
CA PHE A 11 21.37 -4.56 20.16
C PHE A 11 22.22 -3.55 19.40
N GLN A 12 23.50 -3.33 19.77
CA GLN A 12 24.38 -2.47 19.00
C GLN A 12 25.65 -3.21 18.58
N SER A 13 25.60 -3.95 17.48
CA SER A 13 26.71 -3.95 16.53
C SER A 13 26.37 -4.65 15.21
N LYS A 14 26.82 -3.99 14.13
CA LYS A 14 27.01 -4.52 12.76
C LYS A 14 25.81 -4.48 11.81
N PHE A 15 25.42 -3.27 11.41
CA PHE A 15 25.09 -3.04 9.99
C PHE A 15 26.18 -2.15 9.39
N LYS A 16 27.24 -2.80 8.90
CA LYS A 16 28.19 -2.17 8.00
C LYS A 16 27.46 -1.87 6.70
N GLN A 17 27.49 -0.59 6.32
CA GLN A 17 27.20 -0.12 4.97
C GLN A 17 27.98 -0.97 3.96
N GLN A 18 27.26 -1.58 3.02
CA GLN A 18 27.81 -1.91 1.72
C GLN A 18 27.05 -1.06 0.71
N ASP A 19 27.80 -0.19 0.07
CA ASP A 19 27.38 0.69 -1.01
C ASP A 19 26.89 -0.14 -2.20
N ALA A 20 25.58 -0.39 -2.27
CA ALA A 20 24.92 -0.63 -3.53
C ALA A 20 24.65 0.75 -4.16
N LYS A 21 25.62 1.23 -4.92
CA LYS A 21 25.43 2.31 -5.89
C LYS A 21 24.58 1.75 -7.05
N GLU A 22 23.33 1.40 -6.76
CA GLU A 22 22.32 1.26 -7.79
C GLU A 22 22.10 2.65 -8.35
N SER A 23 22.52 2.84 -9.60
CA SER A 23 22.08 3.98 -10.40
C SER A 23 20.57 3.92 -10.45
N SER A 24 19.91 4.67 -9.57
CA SER A 24 18.46 4.89 -9.60
C SER A 24 18.15 5.80 -10.79
N THR A 25 18.31 5.27 -12.00
CA THR A 25 17.48 5.70 -13.11
C THR A 25 16.06 5.34 -12.71
N SER A 26 15.33 6.31 -12.15
CA SER A 26 13.90 6.16 -11.89
C SER A 26 13.26 5.67 -13.19
N PRO A 27 12.55 4.54 -13.18
CA PRO A 27 11.90 4.06 -14.38
C PRO A 27 10.76 5.01 -14.67
N THR A 28 11.01 6.03 -15.51
CA THR A 28 10.03 6.64 -16.42
C THR A 28 8.60 6.68 -15.85
N GLY A 29 8.48 7.33 -14.68
CA GLY A 29 7.52 7.04 -13.62
C GLY A 29 6.05 7.06 -14.01
N ALA A 30 5.30 6.11 -13.46
CA ALA A 30 3.86 6.21 -13.39
C ALA A 30 3.46 7.53 -12.73
N ASN A 31 2.42 8.18 -13.26
CA ASN A 31 1.94 9.47 -12.79
C ASN A 31 0.40 9.50 -12.65
N ALA A 32 -0.27 8.37 -12.88
CA ALA A 32 -1.69 8.21 -12.69
C ALA A 32 -2.02 6.79 -12.22
N PHE A 33 -3.14 6.65 -11.52
CA PHE A 33 -3.59 5.38 -10.96
C PHE A 33 -5.11 5.26 -11.06
N VAL A 34 -5.59 4.06 -11.33
CA VAL A 34 -7.00 3.69 -11.12
C VAL A 34 -7.09 3.02 -9.77
N THR A 35 -7.96 3.53 -8.90
CA THR A 35 -8.01 3.11 -7.50
C THR A 35 -9.45 2.90 -7.00
N PHE A 36 -9.61 2.03 -6.02
CA PHE A 36 -10.81 1.96 -5.19
C PHE A 36 -10.55 2.66 -3.86
N HIS A 37 -11.29 3.73 -3.58
CA HIS A 37 -11.28 4.33 -2.26
C HIS A 37 -11.93 3.38 -1.24
N VAL A 38 -11.23 3.14 -0.15
CA VAL A 38 -11.74 2.30 0.93
C VAL A 38 -12.75 3.09 1.74
N LYS A 39 -14.04 2.74 1.62
CA LYS A 39 -15.14 3.41 2.33
C LYS A 39 -15.72 2.60 3.50
N SER A 40 -15.28 1.36 3.69
CA SER A 40 -15.74 0.52 4.79
C SER A 40 -15.28 1.12 6.12
N GLU A 41 -16.24 1.50 6.97
CA GLU A 41 -15.94 2.09 8.27
C GLU A 41 -15.10 1.18 9.15
N ASP A 42 -15.35 -0.13 9.12
CA ASP A 42 -14.62 -1.09 9.93
C ASP A 42 -13.15 -1.18 9.52
N ILE A 43 -12.88 -1.19 8.21
CA ILE A 43 -11.51 -1.18 7.68
C ILE A 43 -10.80 0.13 8.07
N VAL A 44 -11.49 1.26 7.91
CA VAL A 44 -10.99 2.59 8.27
C VAL A 44 -10.66 2.67 9.77
N LYS A 45 -11.55 2.20 10.65
CA LYS A 45 -11.34 2.17 12.11
C LYS A 45 -10.18 1.26 12.49
N ASN A 46 -10.09 0.08 11.89
CA ASN A 46 -9.01 -0.88 12.18
C ASN A 46 -7.64 -0.31 11.78
N ILE A 47 -7.54 0.31 10.61
CA ILE A 47 -6.29 0.94 10.15
C ILE A 47 -5.94 2.14 11.03
N GLN A 48 -6.91 2.95 11.47
CA GLN A 48 -6.67 4.01 12.44
C GLN A 48 -6.08 3.47 13.74
N GLY A 49 -6.64 2.38 14.28
CA GLY A 49 -6.09 1.74 15.47
C GLY A 49 -4.65 1.26 15.29
N ILE A 50 -4.30 0.75 14.11
CA ILE A 50 -2.91 0.36 13.78
C ILE A 50 -2.00 1.61 13.72
N GLN A 51 -2.43 2.66 13.03
CA GLN A 51 -1.66 3.91 12.93
C GLN A 51 -1.42 4.54 14.31
N ASP A 52 -2.46 4.63 15.14
CA ASP A 52 -2.38 5.16 16.50
C ASP A 52 -1.42 4.33 17.36
N LYS A 53 -1.48 3.00 17.24
CA LYS A 53 -0.58 2.10 17.96
C LYS A 53 0.88 2.31 17.53
N LEU A 54 1.15 2.45 16.24
CA LEU A 54 2.50 2.72 15.72
C LEU A 54 3.05 4.05 16.26
N VAL A 55 2.24 5.12 16.22
CA VAL A 55 2.62 6.43 16.75
C VAL A 55 2.87 6.38 18.27
N SER A 56 2.08 5.60 19.02
CA SER A 56 2.28 5.44 20.47
C SER A 56 3.60 4.73 20.84
N ILE A 57 4.11 3.88 19.93
CA ILE A 57 5.37 3.16 20.12
C ILE A 57 6.55 4.04 19.68
N ASP A 58 6.40 4.78 18.59
CA ASP A 58 7.43 5.64 18.02
C ASP A 58 6.84 6.87 17.34
N SER A 59 7.13 8.05 17.89
CA SER A 59 6.57 9.32 17.41
C SER A 59 7.02 9.69 15.99
N ARG A 60 8.10 9.08 15.46
CA ARG A 60 8.57 9.30 14.09
C ARG A 60 7.55 8.84 13.04
N PHE A 61 6.64 7.95 13.39
CA PHE A 61 5.55 7.54 12.49
C PHE A 61 4.57 8.67 12.20
N ASN A 62 4.44 9.68 13.08
CA ASN A 62 3.46 10.75 12.90
C ASN A 62 3.67 11.56 11.60
N THR A 63 4.92 11.68 11.14
CA THR A 63 5.25 12.36 9.87
C THR A 63 5.37 11.41 8.68
N THR A 64 5.37 10.10 8.92
CA THR A 64 5.59 9.07 7.89
C THR A 64 4.28 8.46 7.40
N LEU A 65 3.27 8.36 8.27
CA LEU A 65 1.99 7.76 7.95
C LEU A 65 1.15 8.67 7.05
N GLN A 66 0.55 8.08 6.03
CA GLN A 66 -0.41 8.76 5.16
C GLN A 66 -1.76 8.92 5.86
N SER A 67 -2.50 9.98 5.48
CA SER A 67 -3.85 10.20 5.99
C SER A 67 -4.77 9.03 5.64
N ILE A 68 -5.60 8.58 6.58
CA ILE A 68 -6.59 7.53 6.29
C ILE A 68 -7.60 7.94 5.21
N LYS A 69 -7.82 9.25 5.02
CA LYS A 69 -8.67 9.75 3.94
C LYS A 69 -8.11 9.44 2.55
N SER A 70 -6.80 9.20 2.44
CA SER A 70 -6.16 8.77 1.18
C SER A 70 -6.11 7.26 1.02
N LEU A 71 -6.70 6.47 1.93
CA LEU A 71 -6.68 5.01 1.83
C LEU A 71 -7.40 4.52 0.55
N HIS A 72 -6.67 3.80 -0.27
CA HIS A 72 -7.16 3.24 -1.51
C HIS A 72 -6.45 1.94 -1.86
N VAL A 73 -7.10 1.11 -2.69
CA VAL A 73 -6.49 -0.02 -3.36
C VAL A 73 -6.16 0.40 -4.79
N THR A 74 -4.89 0.34 -5.17
CA THR A 74 -4.46 0.60 -6.55
C THR A 74 -4.72 -0.63 -7.41
N ILE A 75 -5.45 -0.45 -8.50
CA ILE A 75 -5.84 -1.52 -9.43
C ILE A 75 -4.94 -1.49 -10.67
N ILE A 76 -4.76 -0.29 -11.23
CA ILE A 76 -3.99 -0.07 -12.45
C ILE A 76 -3.05 1.11 -12.24
N ILE A 77 -1.79 0.91 -12.61
CA ILE A 77 -0.77 1.94 -12.64
C ILE A 77 -0.64 2.42 -14.08
N VAL A 78 -0.79 3.73 -14.32
CA VAL A 78 -0.80 4.33 -15.66
C VAL A 78 0.28 5.40 -15.77
N LYS A 79 0.88 5.46 -16.95
CA LYS A 79 1.72 6.58 -17.36
C LYS A 79 1.01 7.40 -18.42
N ILE A 80 0.70 8.64 -18.08
CA ILE A 80 0.08 9.61 -18.97
C ILE A 80 1.17 10.58 -19.44
N ASN A 81 1.44 10.59 -20.75
CA ASN A 81 2.31 11.58 -21.36
C ASN A 81 1.54 12.89 -21.56
N GLU A 82 2.18 14.04 -21.35
CA GLU A 82 1.49 15.35 -21.47
C GLU A 82 0.87 15.57 -22.86
N GLU A 83 1.51 15.09 -23.93
CA GLU A 83 1.01 15.18 -25.31
C GLU A 83 -0.36 14.49 -25.52
N ASN A 84 -0.65 13.43 -24.74
CA ASN A 84 -1.86 12.62 -24.89
C ASN A 84 -2.76 12.65 -23.65
N LYS A 85 -2.56 13.63 -22.75
CA LYS A 85 -3.22 13.70 -21.45
C LYS A 85 -4.74 13.78 -21.54
N GLU A 86 -5.26 14.56 -22.48
CA GLU A 86 -6.70 14.70 -22.66
C GLU A 86 -7.33 13.37 -23.10
N ASN A 87 -6.73 12.71 -24.09
CA ASN A 87 -7.20 11.41 -24.58
C ASN A 87 -7.14 10.34 -23.47
N ALA A 88 -6.08 10.33 -22.67
CA ALA A 88 -5.95 9.42 -21.52
C ALA A 88 -7.04 9.67 -20.47
N ASN A 89 -7.34 10.94 -20.16
CA ASN A 89 -8.41 11.29 -19.22
C ASN A 89 -9.79 10.87 -19.72
N ILE A 90 -10.07 11.02 -21.01
CA ILE A 90 -11.32 10.56 -21.64
C ILE A 90 -11.41 9.03 -21.52
N ALA A 91 -10.37 8.30 -21.92
CA ALA A 91 -10.34 6.83 -21.84
C ALA A 91 -10.54 6.32 -20.39
N LEU A 92 -9.90 6.96 -19.41
CA LEU A 92 -10.09 6.61 -17.99
C LEU A 92 -11.54 6.85 -17.51
N LYS A 93 -12.19 7.92 -17.97
CA LYS A 93 -13.61 8.20 -17.66
C LYS A 93 -14.53 7.17 -18.29
N ASP A 94 -14.27 6.81 -19.55
CA ASP A 94 -15.09 5.83 -20.28
C ASP A 94 -14.99 4.44 -19.64
N ILE A 95 -13.77 4.03 -19.27
CA ILE A 95 -13.54 2.80 -18.51
C ILE A 95 -14.29 2.84 -17.18
N ALA A 96 -14.21 3.93 -16.42
CA ALA A 96 -14.94 4.07 -15.15
C ALA A 96 -16.46 3.96 -15.34
N ALA A 97 -17.02 4.56 -16.40
CA ALA A 97 -18.43 4.47 -16.73
C ALA A 97 -18.85 3.05 -17.13
N MET A 98 -18.02 2.36 -17.91
CA MET A 98 -18.21 0.97 -18.31
C MET A 98 -18.22 0.04 -17.08
N TYR A 99 -17.20 0.11 -16.22
CA TYR A 99 -17.13 -0.73 -15.02
C TYR A 99 -18.27 -0.49 -14.02
N LYS A 100 -18.82 0.73 -13.98
CA LYS A 100 -20.03 1.01 -13.19
C LYS A 100 -21.24 0.19 -13.64
N GLN A 101 -21.28 -0.25 -14.90
CA GLN A 101 -22.35 -1.08 -15.46
C GLN A 101 -22.10 -2.58 -15.28
N PHE A 102 -20.83 -3.03 -15.24
CA PHE A 102 -20.48 -4.46 -15.23
C PHE A 102 -20.33 -5.10 -13.84
N HIS A 103 -20.22 -4.32 -12.76
CA HIS A 103 -19.95 -4.88 -11.43
C HIS A 103 -20.93 -4.42 -10.35
N SER A 104 -21.95 -5.24 -10.12
CA SER A 104 -22.68 -5.25 -8.85
C SER A 104 -21.90 -6.10 -7.83
N ASN A 105 -21.23 -5.42 -6.89
CA ASN A 105 -20.74 -5.94 -5.60
C ASN A 105 -19.53 -6.91 -5.62
N MET A 106 -18.39 -6.50 -6.18
CA MET A 106 -17.13 -7.17 -5.88
C MET A 106 -16.77 -6.99 -4.40
N LYS A 107 -16.53 -8.09 -3.69
CA LYS A 107 -16.09 -8.10 -2.28
C LYS A 107 -14.69 -8.69 -2.19
N ILE A 108 -13.77 -7.88 -1.67
CA ILE A 108 -12.38 -8.27 -1.37
C ILE A 108 -12.26 -8.35 0.14
N ASN A 109 -11.85 -9.50 0.65
CA ASN A 109 -11.50 -9.69 2.04
C ASN A 109 -9.97 -9.75 2.17
N PHE A 110 -9.46 -9.18 3.25
CA PHE A 110 -8.03 -9.18 3.56
C PHE A 110 -7.77 -10.06 4.79
N LYS A 111 -6.74 -10.89 4.71
CA LYS A 111 -6.31 -11.80 5.78
C LYS A 111 -4.80 -11.66 6.00
N GLY A 112 -4.43 -10.61 6.71
CA GLY A 112 -3.05 -10.37 7.15
C GLY A 112 -2.42 -9.16 6.50
N ILE A 113 -1.12 -9.00 6.79
CA ILE A 113 -0.28 -7.92 6.30
C ILE A 113 1.02 -8.57 5.81
N SER A 114 1.44 -8.18 4.62
CA SER A 114 2.72 -8.58 4.03
C SER A 114 3.56 -7.35 3.70
N SER A 115 4.80 -7.54 3.28
CA SER A 115 5.74 -6.47 2.96
C SER A 115 6.37 -6.65 1.59
N PHE A 116 6.43 -5.57 0.81
CA PHE A 116 7.26 -5.50 -0.39
C PHE A 116 8.61 -4.90 0.00
N GLY A 117 9.62 -5.78 0.14
CA GLY A 117 10.94 -5.39 0.64
C GLY A 117 10.87 -4.74 2.02
N ASN A 118 11.66 -3.69 2.22
CA ASN A 118 11.75 -2.95 3.50
C ASN A 118 10.98 -1.62 3.49
N THR A 119 10.25 -1.32 2.41
CA THR A 119 9.74 0.04 2.15
C THR A 119 8.22 0.15 2.12
N SER A 120 7.50 -0.97 2.03
CA SER A 120 6.04 -0.94 1.94
C SER A 120 5.41 -2.13 2.67
N LEU A 121 4.38 -1.83 3.46
CA LEU A 121 3.45 -2.81 4.03
C LEU A 121 2.14 -2.75 3.25
N HIS A 122 1.54 -3.90 3.00
CA HIS A 122 0.27 -4.00 2.30
C HIS A 122 -0.63 -5.07 2.92
N ALA A 123 -1.95 -4.88 2.80
CA ALA A 123 -2.92 -5.88 3.22
C ALA A 123 -2.92 -7.05 2.23
N GLU A 124 -2.87 -8.27 2.75
CA GLU A 124 -2.87 -9.47 1.93
C GLU A 124 -4.31 -9.98 1.73
N PRO A 125 -4.81 -10.11 0.49
CA PRO A 125 -6.14 -10.67 0.23
C PRO A 125 -6.19 -12.17 0.59
N ASP A 126 -7.36 -12.66 1.01
CA ASP A 126 -7.56 -14.11 1.17
C ASP A 126 -7.56 -14.84 -0.19
N GLU A 127 -7.42 -16.17 -0.18
CA GLU A 127 -7.32 -16.99 -1.39
C GLU A 127 -8.52 -16.82 -2.35
N GLU A 128 -9.73 -16.70 -1.78
CA GLU A 128 -10.95 -16.46 -2.57
C GLU A 128 -10.90 -15.11 -3.27
N SER A 129 -10.48 -14.06 -2.54
CA SER A 129 -10.34 -12.71 -3.09
C SER A 129 -9.20 -12.61 -4.09
N GLN A 130 -8.10 -13.35 -3.89
CA GLN A 130 -7.00 -13.44 -4.86
C GLN A 130 -7.49 -14.02 -6.19
N THR A 131 -8.27 -15.09 -6.16
CA THR A 131 -8.84 -15.71 -7.37
C THR A 131 -9.73 -14.71 -8.12
N LYS A 132 -10.64 -14.03 -7.42
CA LYS A 132 -11.51 -13.00 -8.01
C LYS A 132 -10.75 -11.83 -8.62
N LEU A 133 -9.61 -11.46 -8.03
CA LEU A 133 -8.73 -10.41 -8.55
C LEU A 133 -8.03 -10.86 -9.84
N MET A 134 -7.71 -12.14 -9.98
CA MET A 134 -7.14 -12.68 -11.22
C MET A 134 -8.19 -12.74 -12.34
N ASP A 135 -9.44 -13.05 -12.02
CA ASP A 135 -10.56 -13.01 -12.98
C ASP A 135 -10.93 -11.57 -13.42
N PHE A 136 -10.37 -10.56 -12.77
CA PHE A 136 -10.56 -9.14 -13.12
C PHE A 136 -9.66 -8.70 -14.29
N TYR A 137 -8.61 -9.46 -14.62
CA TYR A 137 -7.67 -9.19 -15.71
C TYR A 137 -7.97 -10.04 -16.94
#